data_AF-S7WW74-F1
#
_entry.id   AF-S7WW74-F1
#
_cell.length_a   1.000
_cell.length_b   1.000
_cell.length_c   1.000
_cell.angle_alpha   90.00
_cell.angle_beta   90.00
_cell.angle_gamma   90.00
#
_symmetry.space_group_name_H-M   'P 1'
#
loop_
_entity.id
_entity.type
_entity.pdbx_description
1 polymer ?
#
loop_
_entity_poly.entity_id
_entity_poly.type
_entity_poly.pdbx_seq_one_letter_code
_entity_poly.pdbx_strand_id
1 'polypeptide(L)'
;MALMAPRPLYVASGVEDQWADPKGEFLSCVAASPAYELFGKEGVHAEVLPPLDQPVMGGIGYHVRSGGHGLLAYDWKQYLDFADMHF
;
A
#
# COMPACT_ATOMS: atom_id res chain seq x y z
N MET A 1 5.98 -3.15 9.04
CA MET A 1 4.68 -2.45 8.86
C MET A 1 3.75 -2.58 10.06
N ALA A 2 3.64 -3.75 10.71
CA ALA A 2 2.74 -3.99 11.86
C ALA A 2 2.79 -2.94 13.01
N LEU A 3 3.96 -2.36 13.34
CA LEU A 3 4.09 -1.34 14.40
C LEU A 3 3.28 -0.05 14.13
N MET A 4 2.78 0.15 12.92
CA MET A 4 1.92 1.29 12.59
C MET A 4 0.47 1.09 13.06
N ALA A 5 0.03 -0.15 13.24
CA ALA A 5 -1.34 -0.45 13.68
C ALA A 5 -1.68 0.28 15.01
N PRO A 6 -2.90 0.82 15.17
CA PRO A 6 -4.02 0.82 14.23
C PRO A 6 -4.11 2.06 13.32
N ARG A 7 -3.04 2.85 13.21
CA ARG A 7 -3.03 4.08 12.38
C ARG A 7 -2.98 3.71 10.90
N PRO A 8 -3.60 4.49 10.01
CA PRO A 8 -3.51 4.26 8.57
C PRO A 8 -2.06 4.22 8.08
N LEU A 9 -1.72 3.26 7.23
CA LEU A 9 -0.41 3.12 6.60
C LEU A 9 -0.60 2.98 5.10
N TYR A 10 0.19 3.71 4.32
CA TYR A 10 0.16 3.65 2.87
C TYR A 10 1.54 3.35 2.30
N VAL A 11 1.63 2.40 1.38
CA VAL A 11 2.88 1.95 0.73
C VAL A 11 2.71 2.01 -0.78
N ALA A 12 3.76 2.41 -1.50
CA ALA A 12 3.70 2.67 -2.93
C ALA A 12 4.95 2.16 -3.64
N SER A 13 4.77 1.62 -4.83
CA SER A 13 5.85 1.11 -5.67
C SER A 13 5.71 1.59 -7.12
N GLY A 14 6.83 1.72 -7.83
CA GLY A 14 6.87 1.80 -9.30
C GLY A 14 7.18 0.43 -9.91
N VAL A 15 6.46 0.01 -10.95
CA VAL A 15 6.62 -1.34 -11.52
C VAL A 15 8.02 -1.59 -12.09
N GLU A 16 8.72 -0.57 -12.60
CA GLU A 16 10.08 -0.71 -13.11
C GLU A 16 11.15 -0.55 -12.02
N ASP A 17 10.77 -0.17 -10.79
CA ASP A 17 11.69 -0.03 -9.65
C ASP A 17 12.04 -1.39 -9.02
N GLN A 18 12.60 -2.28 -9.82
CA GLN A 18 12.91 -3.65 -9.42
C GLN A 18 13.92 -3.73 -8.26
N TRP A 19 14.71 -2.68 -8.04
CA TRP A 19 15.64 -2.62 -6.93
C TRP A 19 14.95 -2.47 -5.57
N ALA A 20 13.78 -1.81 -5.54
CA ALA A 20 12.98 -1.66 -4.32
C ALA A 20 12.18 -2.93 -3.96
N ASP A 21 12.16 -3.94 -4.83
CA ASP A 21 11.34 -5.15 -4.72
C ASP A 21 9.84 -4.84 -4.45
N PRO A 22 9.10 -4.34 -5.46
CA PRO A 22 7.68 -4.02 -5.33
C PRO A 22 6.84 -5.19 -4.76
N LYS A 23 7.21 -6.42 -5.10
CA LYS A 23 6.56 -7.62 -4.57
C LYS A 23 6.83 -7.78 -3.07
N GLY A 24 8.07 -7.60 -2.62
CA GLY A 24 8.44 -7.62 -1.21
C GLY A 24 7.76 -6.52 -0.39
N GLU A 25 7.63 -5.31 -0.95
CA GLU A 25 6.88 -4.21 -0.34
C GLU A 25 5.40 -4.58 -0.13
N PHE A 26 4.76 -5.15 -1.15
CA PHE A 26 3.38 -5.62 -1.08
C PHE A 26 3.21 -6.78 -0.08
N LEU A 27 4.08 -7.81 -0.16
CA LEU A 27 4.01 -8.95 0.76
C LEU A 27 4.26 -8.52 2.22
N SER A 28 5.03 -7.46 2.45
CA SER A 28 5.19 -6.86 3.78
C SER A 28 3.90 -6.23 4.30
N CYS A 29 3.06 -5.68 3.41
CA CYS A 29 1.72 -5.18 3.75
C CYS A 29 0.81 -6.35 4.16
N VAL A 30 0.77 -7.41 3.33
CA VAL A 30 -0.01 -8.64 3.58
C VAL A 30 0.39 -9.29 4.90
N ALA A 31 1.69 -9.40 5.18
CA ALA A 31 2.20 -9.96 6.43
C ALA A 31 1.87 -9.10 7.67
N ALA A 32 1.55 -7.82 7.48
CA ALA A 32 1.13 -6.91 8.56
C ALA A 32 -0.39 -6.90 8.81
N SER A 33 -1.20 -7.44 7.89
CA SER A 33 -2.66 -7.52 7.99
C SER A 33 -3.15 -8.07 9.34
N PRO A 34 -2.60 -9.18 9.88
CA PRO A 34 -3.06 -9.72 11.16
C PRO A 34 -2.94 -8.72 12.32
N ALA A 35 -1.92 -7.86 12.31
CA ALA A 35 -1.75 -6.84 13.34
C ALA A 35 -2.82 -5.74 13.25
N TYR A 36 -3.30 -5.39 12.05
CA TYR A 36 -4.38 -4.44 11.84
C TYR A 36 -5.74 -5.03 12.20
N GLU A 37 -5.96 -6.31 11.86
CA GLU A 37 -7.18 -7.05 12.16
C GLU A 37 -7.43 -7.17 13.67
N LEU A 38 -6.37 -7.27 14.50
CA LEU A 38 -6.47 -7.22 15.97
C LEU A 38 -7.16 -5.94 16.50
N PHE A 39 -7.10 -4.85 15.74
CA PHE A 39 -7.74 -3.59 16.07
C PHE A 39 -9.02 -3.34 15.24
N GLY A 40 -9.55 -4.37 14.58
CA GLY A 40 -10.75 -4.28 13.74
C GLY A 40 -10.55 -3.43 12.48
N LYS A 41 -9.31 -3.26 12.01
CA LYS A 41 -9.00 -2.58 10.74
C LYS A 41 -8.91 -3.61 9.61
N GLU A 42 -9.29 -3.20 8.41
CA GLU A 42 -9.13 -4.01 7.21
C GLU A 42 -7.65 -4.11 6.83
N GLY A 43 -7.13 -5.34 6.74
CA GLY A 43 -5.80 -5.62 6.24
C GLY A 43 -5.75 -5.77 4.71
N VAL A 44 -4.60 -6.17 4.18
CA VAL A 44 -4.45 -6.58 2.77
C VAL A 44 -4.55 -8.09 2.67
N HIS A 45 -5.58 -8.58 1.97
CA HIS A 45 -5.83 -10.01 1.73
C HIS A 45 -5.70 -10.33 0.23
N ALA A 46 -4.47 -10.33 -0.28
CA ALA A 46 -4.20 -10.72 -1.66
C ALA A 46 -2.81 -11.39 -1.75
N GLU A 47 -2.71 -12.40 -2.62
CA GLU A 47 -1.46 -13.16 -2.83
C GLU A 47 -0.62 -12.61 -3.98
N VAL A 48 -1.24 -11.77 -4.81
CA VAL A 48 -0.63 -11.15 -5.99
C VAL A 48 -0.73 -9.64 -5.88
N LEU A 49 0.23 -8.95 -6.50
CA LEU A 49 0.18 -7.49 -6.64
C LEU A 49 -1.16 -7.06 -7.24
N PRO A 50 -1.74 -5.94 -6.80
CA PRO A 50 -2.88 -5.37 -7.50
C PRO A 50 -2.49 -4.98 -8.92
N PRO A 51 -3.47 -4.86 -9.84
CA PRO A 51 -3.20 -4.34 -11.17
C PRO A 51 -2.54 -2.97 -11.11
N LEU A 52 -1.75 -2.64 -12.14
CA LEU A 52 -1.10 -1.34 -12.23
C LEU A 52 -2.13 -0.22 -12.16
N ASP A 53 -1.76 0.82 -11.40
CA ASP A 53 -2.55 2.05 -11.27
C ASP A 53 -3.96 1.80 -10.69
N GLN A 54 -4.13 0.71 -9.92
CA GLN A 54 -5.37 0.34 -9.22
C GLN A 54 -5.06 0.08 -7.73
N PRO A 55 -5.15 1.11 -6.88
CA PRO A 55 -4.74 1.01 -5.48
C PRO A 55 -5.74 0.20 -4.64
N VAL A 56 -5.23 -0.42 -3.58
CA VAL A 56 -6.03 -0.93 -2.46
C VAL A 56 -6.01 0.12 -1.34
N MET A 57 -7.16 0.39 -0.71
CA MET A 57 -7.37 1.52 0.21
C MET A 57 -8.06 1.08 1.52
N GLY A 58 -7.51 0.07 2.21
CA GLY A 58 -8.00 -0.41 3.52
C GLY A 58 -7.33 0.30 4.71
N GLY A 59 -7.26 -0.33 5.88
CA GLY A 59 -6.43 0.18 6.99
C GLY A 59 -4.93 0.23 6.65
N ILE A 60 -4.52 -0.66 5.74
CA ILE A 60 -3.26 -0.60 5.00
C ILE A 60 -3.61 -0.36 3.53
N GLY A 61 -3.11 0.74 2.97
CA GLY A 61 -3.18 1.02 1.54
C GLY A 61 -1.92 0.60 0.81
N TYR A 62 -2.07 0.11 -0.43
CA TYR A 62 -0.96 -0.21 -1.32
C TYR A 62 -1.30 0.12 -2.76
N HIS A 63 -0.34 0.65 -3.52
CA HIS A 63 -0.40 0.64 -4.98
C HIS A 63 0.93 0.30 -5.62
N VAL A 64 0.86 -0.26 -6.82
CA VAL A 64 1.96 -0.30 -7.77
C VAL A 64 1.54 0.48 -9.00
N ARG A 65 2.36 1.46 -9.41
CA ARG A 65 2.07 2.32 -10.56
C ARG A 65 2.98 2.03 -11.74
N SER A 66 2.55 2.46 -12.92
CA SER A 66 3.39 2.45 -14.12
C SER A 66 4.65 3.31 -13.95
N GLY A 67 5.73 2.94 -14.66
CA GLY A 67 7.04 3.61 -14.61
C GLY A 67 7.95 3.13 -13.47
N GLY A 68 9.08 3.83 -13.28
CA GLY A 68 10.13 3.45 -12.33
C GLY A 68 10.19 4.26 -11.04
N HIS A 69 11.37 4.22 -10.44
CA HIS A 69 11.69 4.88 -9.16
C HIS A 69 11.37 6.38 -9.19
N GLY A 70 10.74 6.87 -8.12
CA GLY A 70 10.44 8.28 -7.92
C GLY A 70 9.05 8.53 -7.35
N LEU A 71 8.71 9.80 -7.17
CA LEU A 71 7.38 10.26 -6.76
C LEU A 71 6.75 11.10 -7.87
N LEU A 72 5.62 10.63 -8.39
CA LEU A 72 4.84 11.27 -9.45
C LEU A 72 3.59 11.95 -8.89
N ALA A 73 2.94 12.77 -9.72
CA ALA A 73 1.66 13.38 -9.37
C ALA A 73 0.56 12.33 -9.08
N TYR A 74 0.64 11.17 -9.74
CA TYR A 74 -0.25 10.03 -9.45
C TYR A 74 -0.11 9.54 -8.01
N ASP A 75 1.13 9.39 -7.52
CA ASP A 75 1.37 8.93 -6.14
C ASP A 75 0.74 9.89 -5.13
N TRP A 76 0.97 11.20 -5.32
CA TRP A 76 0.36 12.25 -4.50
C TRP A 76 -1.17 12.21 -4.54
N LYS A 77 -1.76 11.99 -5.71
CA LYS A 77 -3.22 11.83 -5.82
C LYS A 77 -3.70 10.67 -4.95
N GLN A 78 -3.04 9.52 -5.02
CA GLN A 78 -3.44 8.37 -4.21
C GLN A 78 -3.23 8.59 -2.71
N TYR A 79 -2.17 9.30 -2.30
CA TYR A 79 -1.96 9.67 -0.89
C TYR A 79 -3.03 10.62 -0.37
N LEU A 80 -3.45 11.60 -1.16
CA LEU A 80 -4.50 12.54 -0.80
C LEU A 80 -5.87 11.84 -0.74
N ASP A 81 -6.20 11.03 -1.75
CA ASP A 81 -7.44 10.24 -1.77
C ASP A 81 -7.50 9.28 -0.54
N PHE A 82 -6.36 8.68 -0.13
CA PHE A 82 -6.28 7.86 1.08
C PHE A 82 -6.40 8.69 2.38
N ALA A 83 -5.85 9.89 2.42
CA ALA A 83 -5.98 10.78 3.57
C ALA A 83 -7.44 11.19 3.79
N ASP A 84 -8.17 11.55 2.73
CA ASP A 84 -9.60 11.88 2.77
C ASP A 84 -10.47 10.72 3.29
N MET A 85 -10.04 9.47 3.12
CA MET A 85 -10.74 8.29 3.66
C MET A 85 -10.55 8.09 5.17
N HIS A 86 -9.50 8.67 5.75
CA HIS A 86 -9.07 8.35 7.11
C HIS A 86 -9.01 9.54 8.09
N PHE A 87 -9.13 10.78 7.61
CA PHE A 87 -9.04 12.01 8.41
C PHE A 87 -10.12 13.02 8.02
#